data_AF-A0A922AKZ0-F1
#
_entry.id   AF-A0A922AKZ0-F1
#
_cell.length_a   1.000
_cell.length_b   1.000
_cell.length_c   1.000
_cell.angle_alpha   90.00
_cell.angle_beta   90.00
_cell.angle_gamma   90.00
#
_symmetry.space_group_name_H-M   'P 1'
#
loop_
_entity.id
_entity.type
_entity.pdbx_description
1 polymer ?
#
loop_
_entity_poly.entity_id
_entity_poly.type
_entity_poly.pdbx_seq_one_letter_code
_entity_poly.pdbx_strand_id
1 'polypeptide(L)'
;MSLLSKDIDSAFEGAGSKAGLEIWCIENLRLVRIPKSSHGKFYAGNAYVVLNTILPKNGPPWHDVHYWLGNDTKEVDLAMASDKALELDAALGSCTVQYKELQGLETQKFLSYFKPCIIPLEGAYSSQEAHLNGDTYKVSLLTCKGDHVVHIKEVPFSRSSLNHDDVFILDTASKVFLFSGCNSTIQERAKGLEVVQYIKENKHGGKCEVATIEDGKFVGDSDVGEFWSLFGGFAPIPRDSPSSFQKQSDTPPVKLSWITIQGKLCQTGTDSLHKKMLETDKCYLLDCGAEVFVWMGRHSSISERKISISAAEGFLRDQNRSTGTHLTFLTEGLESSIFRSYFDDWPQKVEPKLYEEGRGKVAAIFKQQGYDVKELPEEDCEPFINCRGTLKVWRVNGDELSLLPVPEQTKLFSGDCYLVQFTYAGNDRDENLFFAWLGCSSVMEDRKATISHMNAIADSTKGNPVLAQVVGDNEPVQFFSIIQKLIIFKGGMSKGYKKFIAENGLTDETYGENKTALFRVQGTSPHNMQAIQLDPVSLNKLMYLMGTPLTHL
;
A
#
# COMPACT_ATOMS: atom_id res chain seq x y z
N MET A 1 19.78 -4.00 -37.55
CA MET A 1 20.92 -3.06 -37.47
C MET A 1 20.42 -1.66 -37.78
N SER A 2 20.71 -0.72 -36.88
CA SER A 2 20.80 0.74 -37.06
C SER A 2 19.57 1.51 -37.56
N LEU A 3 18.69 1.95 -36.66
CA LEU A 3 17.90 3.19 -36.85
C LEU A 3 17.48 3.92 -35.54
N LEU A 4 18.04 3.58 -34.36
CA LEU A 4 17.64 4.20 -33.08
C LEU A 4 18.80 4.75 -32.23
N SER A 5 20.04 4.73 -32.72
CA SER A 5 21.23 5.04 -31.90
C SER A 5 21.75 6.48 -32.03
N LYS A 6 20.96 7.46 -32.49
CA LYS A 6 21.46 8.82 -32.74
C LYS A 6 20.96 9.93 -31.82
N ASP A 7 19.91 9.71 -31.04
CA ASP A 7 19.30 10.75 -30.19
C ASP A 7 19.30 10.42 -28.69
N ILE A 8 19.95 9.33 -28.27
CA ILE A 8 20.10 8.99 -26.85
C ILE A 8 21.34 9.70 -26.30
N ASP A 9 21.17 10.41 -25.20
CA ASP A 9 22.21 11.10 -24.45
C ASP A 9 23.29 10.11 -24.06
N SER A 10 24.55 10.48 -24.35
CA SER A 10 25.73 9.69 -23.96
C SER A 10 25.76 9.35 -22.47
N ALA A 11 25.12 10.15 -21.61
CA ALA A 11 25.04 9.90 -20.18
C ALA A 11 24.23 8.63 -19.81
N PHE A 12 23.35 8.15 -20.70
CA PHE A 12 22.57 6.93 -20.54
C PHE A 12 23.24 5.68 -21.13
N GLU A 13 24.42 5.80 -21.71
CA GLU A 13 25.12 4.65 -22.27
C GLU A 13 25.39 3.59 -21.18
N GLY A 14 24.82 2.39 -21.37
CA GLY A 14 24.90 1.29 -20.42
C GLY A 14 23.96 1.36 -19.22
N ALA A 15 23.06 2.35 -19.16
CA ALA A 15 22.03 2.44 -18.12
C ALA A 15 21.14 1.18 -18.09
N GLY A 16 20.81 0.70 -16.90
CA GLY A 16 19.95 -0.47 -16.71
C GLY A 16 20.59 -1.83 -17.05
N SER A 17 21.89 -1.86 -17.37
CA SER A 17 22.63 -3.10 -17.65
C SER A 17 22.91 -3.95 -16.40
N LYS A 18 22.87 -3.34 -15.21
CA LYS A 18 23.15 -4.00 -13.92
C LYS A 18 22.06 -3.66 -12.91
N ALA A 19 21.80 -4.59 -12.01
CA ALA A 19 20.89 -4.35 -10.89
C ALA A 19 21.41 -3.23 -9.99
N GLY A 20 20.49 -2.39 -9.50
CA GLY A 20 20.78 -1.30 -8.57
C GLY A 20 20.30 0.07 -9.04
N LEU A 21 20.79 1.09 -8.34
CA LEU A 21 20.39 2.48 -8.53
C LEU A 21 21.42 3.25 -9.36
N GLU A 22 20.93 3.98 -10.36
CA GLU A 22 21.69 4.95 -11.15
C GLU A 22 20.99 6.30 -11.07
N ILE A 23 21.75 7.36 -10.78
CA ILE A 23 21.20 8.70 -10.55
C ILE A 23 21.95 9.68 -11.45
N TRP A 24 21.20 10.57 -12.08
CA TRP A 24 21.71 11.69 -12.85
C TRP A 24 21.08 12.99 -12.38
N CYS A 25 21.85 14.06 -12.38
CA CYS A 25 21.40 15.43 -12.12
C CYS A 25 21.37 16.21 -13.42
N ILE A 26 20.35 17.04 -13.60
CA ILE A 26 20.32 18.05 -14.66
C ILE A 26 21.06 19.28 -14.15
N GLU A 27 22.19 19.56 -14.78
CA GLU A 27 23.06 20.67 -14.45
C GLU A 27 23.40 21.44 -15.73
N ASN A 28 23.01 22.72 -15.80
CA ASN A 28 23.27 23.59 -16.95
C ASN A 28 22.82 22.96 -18.28
N LEU A 29 21.57 22.45 -18.33
CA LEU A 29 20.96 21.81 -19.50
C LEU A 29 21.69 20.53 -19.97
N ARG A 30 22.48 19.90 -19.09
CA ARG A 30 23.19 18.64 -19.37
C ARG A 30 22.91 17.62 -18.29
N LEU A 31 22.90 16.36 -18.68
CA LEU A 31 22.71 15.25 -17.77
C LEU A 31 24.07 14.78 -17.20
N VAL A 32 24.23 14.87 -15.89
CA VAL A 32 25.49 14.53 -15.19
C VAL A 32 25.25 13.35 -14.26
N ARG A 33 26.03 12.27 -14.43
CA ARG A 33 25.93 11.07 -13.59
C ARG A 33 26.43 11.34 -12.18
N ILE A 34 25.64 10.98 -11.17
CA ILE A 34 25.98 11.18 -9.76
C ILE A 34 26.76 9.97 -9.22
N PRO A 35 27.91 10.20 -8.56
CA PRO A 35 28.68 9.15 -7.89
C PRO A 35 27.87 8.44 -6.80
N LYS A 36 28.11 7.12 -6.62
CA LYS A 36 27.41 6.32 -5.60
C LYS A 36 27.55 6.85 -4.17
N SER A 37 28.68 7.50 -3.86
CA SER A 37 28.93 8.14 -2.56
C SER A 37 28.01 9.35 -2.27
N SER A 38 27.38 9.89 -3.30
CA SER A 38 26.48 11.05 -3.23
C SER A 38 25.02 10.67 -3.48
N HIS A 39 24.69 9.38 -3.59
CA HIS A 39 23.31 8.92 -3.68
C HIS A 39 22.55 9.28 -2.40
N GLY A 40 21.36 9.85 -2.55
CA GLY A 40 20.55 10.38 -1.45
C GLY A 40 20.77 11.87 -1.13
N LYS A 41 21.78 12.51 -1.75
CA LYS A 41 22.01 13.96 -1.64
C LYS A 41 21.36 14.70 -2.81
N PHE A 42 20.10 15.08 -2.63
CA PHE A 42 19.33 15.82 -3.63
C PHE A 42 19.35 17.31 -3.30
N TYR A 43 19.60 18.18 -4.28
CA TYR A 43 19.61 19.63 -4.11
C TYR A 43 18.28 20.23 -4.58
N ALA A 44 17.69 21.10 -3.76
CA ALA A 44 16.39 21.71 -4.03
C ALA A 44 16.36 22.54 -5.32
N GLY A 45 17.51 23.06 -5.77
CA GLY A 45 17.63 23.82 -7.01
C GLY A 45 17.80 23.00 -8.30
N ASN A 46 17.77 21.65 -8.22
CA ASN A 46 17.98 20.78 -9.37
C ASN A 46 16.86 19.76 -9.58
N ALA A 47 16.74 19.31 -10.83
CA ALA A 47 16.00 18.11 -11.18
C ALA A 47 16.94 16.91 -11.38
N TYR A 48 16.45 15.73 -11.04
CA TYR A 48 17.20 14.48 -11.11
C TYR A 48 16.39 13.43 -11.87
N VAL A 49 17.10 12.54 -12.57
CA VAL A 49 16.57 11.30 -13.12
C VAL A 49 17.20 10.14 -12.35
N VAL A 50 16.38 9.23 -11.85
CA VAL A 50 16.78 8.10 -11.02
C VAL A 50 16.23 6.82 -11.63
N LEU A 51 17.12 5.89 -11.98
CA LEU A 51 16.78 4.58 -12.49
C LEU A 51 17.06 3.53 -11.41
N ASN A 52 16.03 2.78 -11.04
CA ASN A 52 16.19 1.55 -10.28
C ASN A 52 15.99 0.35 -11.22
N THR A 53 17.01 -0.50 -11.32
CA THR A 53 16.96 -1.72 -12.12
C THR A 53 16.93 -2.95 -11.23
N ILE A 54 15.90 -3.76 -11.42
CA ILE A 54 15.70 -5.03 -10.73
C ILE A 54 15.88 -6.14 -11.77
N LEU A 55 16.85 -7.03 -11.54
CA LEU A 55 17.06 -8.21 -12.38
C LEU A 55 16.44 -9.42 -11.66
N PRO A 56 15.21 -9.84 -12.01
CA PRO A 56 14.62 -11.05 -11.43
C PRO A 56 15.40 -12.29 -11.89
N LYS A 57 15.38 -13.36 -11.08
CA LYS A 57 16.05 -14.63 -11.46
C LYS A 57 15.47 -15.22 -12.75
N ASN A 58 14.16 -15.07 -12.92
CA ASN A 58 13.42 -15.53 -14.09
C ASN A 58 12.62 -14.36 -14.66
N GLY A 59 12.93 -13.96 -15.89
CA GLY A 59 12.18 -12.93 -16.61
C GLY A 59 13.03 -11.75 -17.07
N PRO A 60 12.43 -10.81 -17.81
CA PRO A 60 13.09 -9.60 -18.25
C PRO A 60 13.43 -8.69 -17.06
N PRO A 61 14.43 -7.79 -17.22
CA PRO A 61 14.70 -6.77 -16.23
C PRO A 61 13.47 -5.89 -16.02
N TRP A 62 13.26 -5.48 -14.76
CA TRP A 62 12.26 -4.50 -14.39
C TRP A 62 12.95 -3.17 -14.11
N HIS A 63 12.40 -2.10 -14.65
CA HIS A 63 12.97 -0.76 -14.57
C HIS A 63 11.94 0.23 -14.03
N ASP A 64 12.31 0.91 -12.96
CA ASP A 64 11.56 2.04 -12.42
C ASP A 64 12.35 3.32 -12.66
N VAL A 65 11.74 4.27 -13.36
CA VAL A 65 12.33 5.58 -13.67
C VAL A 65 11.61 6.62 -12.82
N HIS A 66 12.35 7.34 -12.00
CA HIS A 66 11.81 8.43 -11.20
C HIS A 66 12.46 9.72 -11.69
N TYR A 67 11.69 10.78 -11.88
CA TYR A 67 12.24 12.11 -12.06
C TYR A 67 11.85 12.97 -10.86
N TRP A 68 12.87 13.34 -10.08
CA TRP A 68 12.71 14.11 -8.85
C TRP A 68 12.92 15.59 -9.13
N LEU A 69 11.98 16.41 -8.66
CA LEU A 69 11.92 17.84 -8.92
C LEU A 69 12.05 18.60 -7.60
N GLY A 70 13.16 19.32 -7.44
CA GLY A 70 13.39 20.18 -6.29
C GLY A 70 12.52 21.44 -6.33
N ASN A 71 12.18 21.96 -5.16
CA ASN A 71 11.27 23.11 -5.02
C ASN A 71 11.80 24.42 -5.64
N ASP A 72 13.12 24.57 -5.74
CA ASP A 72 13.78 25.77 -6.27
C ASP A 72 14.30 25.57 -7.71
N THR A 73 13.87 24.49 -8.36
CA THR A 73 14.33 24.12 -9.70
C THR A 73 13.72 25.02 -10.78
N LYS A 74 14.49 25.33 -11.82
CA LYS A 74 14.01 26.14 -12.96
C LYS A 74 13.06 25.32 -13.84
N GLU A 75 12.00 25.96 -14.33
CA GLU A 75 11.01 25.35 -15.25
C GLU A 75 11.62 24.60 -16.45
N VAL A 76 12.71 25.12 -17.01
CA VAL A 76 13.41 24.47 -18.13
C VAL A 76 14.02 23.13 -17.72
N ASP A 77 14.58 23.05 -16.51
CA ASP A 77 15.17 21.83 -15.97
C ASP A 77 14.08 20.82 -15.58
N LEU A 78 12.91 21.28 -15.11
CA LEU A 78 11.73 20.43 -14.85
C LEU A 78 11.27 19.72 -16.14
N ALA A 79 11.10 20.48 -17.22
CA ALA A 79 10.68 19.94 -18.52
C ALA A 79 11.76 18.99 -19.08
N MET A 80 13.04 19.34 -18.92
CA MET A 80 14.14 18.47 -19.32
C MET A 80 14.17 17.15 -18.55
N ALA A 81 13.85 17.14 -17.25
CA ALA A 81 13.79 15.91 -16.45
C ALA A 81 12.75 14.92 -16.97
N SER A 82 11.57 15.44 -17.30
CA SER A 82 10.48 14.67 -17.92
C SER A 82 10.89 14.13 -19.29
N ASP A 83 11.48 14.97 -20.14
CA ASP A 83 11.97 14.57 -21.47
C ASP A 83 13.07 13.50 -21.38
N LYS A 84 14.01 13.65 -20.44
CA LYS A 84 15.11 12.70 -20.21
C LYS A 84 14.63 11.38 -19.60
N ALA A 85 13.60 11.40 -18.75
CA ALA A 85 12.97 10.18 -18.25
C ALA A 85 12.31 9.39 -19.39
N LEU A 86 11.64 10.06 -20.32
CA LEU A 86 11.05 9.42 -21.50
C LEU A 86 12.11 8.91 -22.49
N GLU A 87 13.19 9.66 -22.68
CA GLU A 87 14.34 9.24 -23.49
C GLU A 87 14.99 7.97 -22.92
N LEU A 88 15.14 7.90 -21.59
CA LEU A 88 15.62 6.72 -20.89
C LEU A 88 14.65 5.53 -21.01
N ASP A 89 13.34 5.75 -20.88
CA ASP A 89 12.32 4.72 -21.13
C ASP A 89 12.46 4.13 -22.53
N ALA A 90 12.59 4.99 -23.55
CA ALA A 90 12.80 4.56 -24.94
C ALA A 90 14.10 3.76 -25.12
N ALA A 91 15.19 4.19 -24.47
CA ALA A 91 16.47 3.47 -24.48
C ALA A 91 16.37 2.08 -23.83
N LEU A 92 15.50 1.93 -22.83
CA LEU A 92 15.19 0.67 -22.14
C LEU A 92 14.07 -0.15 -22.81
N GLY A 93 13.74 0.18 -24.07
CA GLY A 93 12.75 -0.56 -24.86
C GLY A 93 11.30 -0.22 -24.54
N SER A 94 11.05 0.98 -24.01
CA SER A 94 9.72 1.49 -23.66
C SER A 94 8.96 0.58 -22.69
N CYS A 95 9.71 -0.06 -21.78
CA CYS A 95 9.26 -1.07 -20.81
C CYS A 95 9.62 -0.66 -19.38
N THR A 96 9.30 0.58 -19.00
CA THR A 96 9.51 1.08 -17.65
C THR A 96 8.20 1.50 -16.99
N VAL A 97 8.23 1.61 -15.66
CA VAL A 97 7.25 2.40 -14.90
C VAL A 97 7.90 3.71 -14.53
N GLN A 98 7.24 4.83 -14.82
CA GLN A 98 7.78 6.16 -14.55
C GLN A 98 7.03 6.84 -13.42
N TYR A 99 7.74 7.57 -12.56
CA TYR A 99 7.19 8.26 -11.41
C TYR A 99 7.64 9.72 -11.40
N LYS A 100 6.67 10.62 -11.22
CA LYS A 100 6.95 12.02 -10.92
C LYS A 100 7.12 12.19 -9.42
N GLU A 101 8.32 12.56 -9.00
CA GLU A 101 8.64 12.77 -7.59
C GLU A 101 8.80 14.26 -7.32
N LEU A 102 8.00 14.81 -6.40
CA LEU A 102 8.11 16.21 -5.97
C LEU A 102 8.77 16.25 -4.59
N GLN A 103 9.66 17.22 -4.37
CA GLN A 103 10.34 17.37 -3.09
C GLN A 103 9.34 17.47 -1.90
N GLY A 104 9.46 16.53 -0.97
CA GLY A 104 8.60 16.43 0.22
C GLY A 104 7.26 15.73 0.01
N LEU A 105 7.00 15.24 -1.21
CA LEU A 105 5.81 14.49 -1.62
C LEU A 105 6.22 13.26 -2.44
N GLU A 106 7.38 12.70 -2.13
CA GLU A 106 7.91 11.53 -2.82
C GLU A 106 7.08 10.27 -2.53
N THR A 107 7.04 9.37 -3.50
CA THR A 107 6.39 8.08 -3.33
C THR A 107 7.16 7.22 -2.32
N GLN A 108 6.42 6.35 -1.62
CA GLN A 108 7.03 5.37 -0.71
C GLN A 108 8.07 4.50 -1.42
N LYS A 109 7.83 4.21 -2.71
CA LYS A 109 8.74 3.43 -3.55
C LYS A 109 10.07 4.15 -3.73
N PHE A 110 10.06 5.43 -4.08
CA PHE A 110 11.28 6.24 -4.20
C PHE A 110 12.05 6.33 -2.88
N LEU A 111 11.34 6.62 -1.79
CA LEU A 111 11.95 6.72 -0.46
C LEU A 111 12.58 5.40 0.01
N SER A 112 12.03 4.25 -0.41
CA SER A 112 12.57 2.93 -0.06
C SER A 112 14.01 2.69 -0.53
N TYR A 113 14.47 3.42 -1.55
CA TYR A 113 15.81 3.28 -2.11
C TYR A 113 16.89 3.95 -1.24
N PHE A 114 16.52 4.91 -0.41
CA PHE A 114 17.46 5.74 0.34
C PHE A 114 17.29 5.52 1.83
N LYS A 115 18.28 4.85 2.45
CA LYS A 115 18.30 4.60 3.89
C LYS A 115 19.33 5.50 4.59
N PRO A 116 19.00 6.11 5.74
CA PRO A 116 17.70 6.04 6.42
C PRO A 116 16.61 6.90 5.74
N CYS A 117 16.99 7.93 4.99
CA CYS A 117 16.05 8.91 4.43
C CYS A 117 16.72 9.76 3.33
N ILE A 118 15.92 10.59 2.68
CA ILE A 118 16.41 11.72 1.88
C ILE A 118 16.33 12.98 2.73
N ILE A 119 17.41 13.77 2.73
CA ILE A 119 17.42 15.12 3.30
C ILE A 119 17.78 16.05 2.14
N PRO A 120 16.81 16.75 1.54
CA PRO A 120 17.10 17.71 0.48
C PRO A 120 18.02 18.80 1.00
N LEU A 121 19.07 19.10 0.23
CA LEU A 121 20.04 20.16 0.50
C LEU A 121 19.59 21.44 -0.19
N GLU A 122 19.71 22.58 0.48
CA GLU A 122 19.54 23.87 -0.18
C GLU A 122 20.64 24.13 -1.23
N GLY A 123 20.32 25.00 -2.18
CA GLY A 123 21.23 25.38 -3.26
C GLY A 123 21.10 24.48 -4.49
N ALA A 124 22.12 24.55 -5.36
CA ALA A 124 22.19 23.77 -6.58
C ALA A 124 23.45 22.92 -6.62
N TYR A 125 23.33 21.69 -7.10
CA TYR A 125 24.45 20.82 -7.39
C TYR A 125 25.35 21.44 -8.47
N SER A 126 26.65 21.51 -8.18
CA SER A 126 27.70 21.94 -9.11
C SER A 126 28.77 20.85 -9.23
N SER A 127 29.02 20.35 -10.44
CA SER A 127 30.05 19.33 -10.68
C SER A 127 31.48 19.86 -10.50
N GLN A 128 31.66 21.20 -10.46
CA GLN A 128 32.97 21.85 -10.36
C GLN A 128 33.40 22.15 -8.92
N GLU A 129 32.49 22.07 -7.95
CA GLU A 129 32.77 22.38 -6.54
C GLU A 129 33.07 21.11 -5.74
N ALA A 130 34.17 20.41 -6.09
CA ALA A 130 34.67 19.31 -5.26
C ALA A 130 35.55 19.80 -4.10
N HIS A 131 36.15 20.99 -4.20
CA HIS A 131 37.04 21.52 -3.17
C HIS A 131 37.07 23.04 -3.24
N LEU A 132 36.16 23.70 -2.55
CA LEU A 132 36.32 25.06 -2.02
C LEU A 132 35.01 25.35 -1.31
N ASN A 133 35.07 25.37 0.03
CA ASN A 133 34.45 26.41 0.83
C ASN A 133 34.82 26.14 2.30
N GLY A 134 35.66 27.02 2.84
CA GLY A 134 35.74 27.21 4.27
C GLY A 134 34.49 27.99 4.69
N ASP A 135 33.38 27.28 4.89
CA ASP A 135 32.11 27.91 5.29
C ASP A 135 31.86 27.70 6.77
N THR A 136 31.50 28.80 7.44
CA THR A 136 30.84 28.81 8.74
C THR A 136 29.68 27.81 8.75
N TYR A 137 29.67 26.92 9.73
CA TYR A 137 28.65 25.88 9.85
C TYR A 137 27.23 26.49 9.87
N LYS A 138 26.39 26.13 8.88
CA LYS A 138 24.98 26.54 8.82
C LYS A 138 24.13 25.68 9.76
N VAL A 139 23.48 26.32 10.73
CA VAL A 139 22.48 25.67 11.58
C VAL A 139 21.24 25.34 10.75
N SER A 140 20.76 24.11 10.83
CA SER A 140 19.58 23.63 10.10
C SER A 140 18.59 22.97 11.05
N LEU A 141 17.29 23.25 10.86
CA LEU A 141 16.20 22.62 11.60
C LEU A 141 15.40 21.72 10.65
N LEU A 142 15.32 20.43 10.96
CA LEU A 142 14.57 19.45 10.18
C LEU A 142 13.31 19.04 10.95
N THR A 143 12.21 18.79 10.25
CA THR A 143 11.03 18.13 10.79
C THR A 143 10.96 16.70 10.28
N CYS A 144 10.51 15.77 11.14
CA CYS A 144 10.25 14.37 10.88
C CYS A 144 8.77 14.13 11.12
N LYS A 145 8.02 13.89 10.04
CA LYS A 145 6.55 13.77 10.09
C LYS A 145 6.04 12.59 9.27
N GLY A 146 5.13 11.80 9.84
CA GLY A 146 4.33 10.80 9.12
C GLY A 146 4.14 9.49 9.89
N ASP A 147 2.95 8.88 9.74
CA ASP A 147 2.53 7.70 10.49
C ASP A 147 3.12 6.38 9.97
N HIS A 148 3.30 6.26 8.64
CA HIS A 148 3.78 5.04 7.97
C HIS A 148 5.09 5.24 7.24
N VAL A 149 5.27 6.42 6.64
CA VAL A 149 6.51 6.88 6.01
C VAL A 149 6.81 8.26 6.56
N VAL A 150 7.93 8.36 7.27
CA VAL A 150 8.37 9.61 7.88
C VAL A 150 9.11 10.41 6.82
N HIS A 151 8.55 11.57 6.49
CA HIS A 151 9.16 12.55 5.60
C HIS A 151 10.04 13.47 6.41
N ILE A 152 11.18 13.84 5.82
CA ILE A 152 12.12 14.78 6.42
C ILE A 152 12.18 16.02 5.58
N LYS A 153 11.98 17.17 6.23
CA LYS A 153 11.97 18.46 5.55
C LYS A 153 12.74 19.47 6.37
N GLU A 154 13.60 20.25 5.73
CA GLU A 154 14.19 21.43 6.35
C GLU A 154 13.11 22.51 6.51
N VAL A 155 12.98 23.04 7.72
CA VAL A 155 12.06 24.10 8.10
C VAL A 155 12.87 25.31 8.60
N PRO A 156 12.31 26.54 8.54
CA PRO A 156 13.00 27.70 9.06
C PRO A 156 13.46 27.47 10.50
N PHE A 157 14.70 27.81 10.82
CA PHE A 157 15.20 27.79 12.19
C PHE A 157 14.55 28.91 13.01
N SER A 158 13.31 28.67 13.43
CA SER A 158 12.46 29.60 14.16
C SER A 158 11.60 28.83 15.15
N ARG A 159 11.30 29.46 16.29
CA ARG A 159 10.38 28.90 17.29
C ARG A 159 8.98 28.66 16.71
N SER A 160 8.57 29.46 15.73
CA SER A 160 7.27 29.31 15.05
C SER A 160 7.16 28.04 14.21
N SER A 161 8.27 27.35 13.96
CA SER A 161 8.29 26.10 13.20
C SER A 161 8.12 24.87 14.08
N LEU A 162 8.35 24.98 15.40
CA LEU A 162 8.13 23.88 16.34
C LEU A 162 6.64 23.72 16.63
N ASN A 163 6.23 22.48 16.88
CA ASN A 163 4.90 22.15 17.36
C ASN A 163 4.93 20.96 18.34
N HIS A 164 3.76 20.61 18.86
CA HIS A 164 3.60 19.52 19.84
C HIS A 164 3.40 18.15 19.19
N ASP A 165 3.17 18.09 17.87
CA ASP A 165 2.75 16.88 17.15
C ASP A 165 3.92 16.18 16.44
N ASP A 166 4.89 16.93 15.93
CA ASP A 166 5.96 16.42 15.09
C ASP A 166 7.29 16.25 15.87
N VAL A 167 8.25 15.55 15.26
CA VAL A 167 9.62 15.42 15.76
C VAL A 167 10.52 16.38 14.99
N PHE A 168 11.44 17.07 15.68
CA PHE A 168 12.35 18.05 15.08
C PHE A 168 13.80 17.72 15.38
N ILE A 169 14.69 17.97 14.42
CA ILE A 169 16.13 17.76 14.54
C ILE A 169 16.84 19.09 14.30
N LEU A 170 17.44 19.65 15.34
CA LEU A 170 18.25 20.85 15.25
C LEU A 170 19.72 20.46 15.14
N ASP A 171 20.30 20.72 13.99
CA ASP A 171 21.68 20.38 13.66
C ASP A 171 22.58 21.62 13.77
N THR A 172 23.48 21.62 14.75
CA THR A 172 24.44 22.70 15.03
C THR A 172 25.88 22.21 14.86
N ALA A 173 26.86 23.11 14.91
CA ALA A 173 28.26 22.79 14.63
C ALA A 173 28.87 21.73 15.57
N SER A 174 28.41 21.67 16.82
CA SER A 174 28.97 20.81 17.87
C SER A 174 27.97 19.80 18.43
N LYS A 175 26.67 20.02 18.23
CA LYS A 175 25.61 19.23 18.86
C LYS A 175 24.37 19.09 17.97
N VAL A 176 23.79 17.89 17.95
CA VAL A 176 22.49 17.63 17.32
C VAL A 176 21.45 17.43 18.40
N PHE A 177 20.36 18.20 18.36
CA PHE A 177 19.23 18.07 19.28
C PHE A 177 18.05 17.39 18.58
N LEU A 178 17.49 16.37 19.22
CA LEU A 178 16.24 15.73 18.84
C LEU A 178 15.12 16.24 19.74
N PHE A 179 14.29 17.15 19.24
CA PHE A 179 13.10 17.61 19.95
C PHE A 179 11.89 16.74 19.59
N SER A 180 11.32 16.06 20.58
CA SER A 180 10.13 15.22 20.39
C SER A 180 8.90 15.93 20.93
N GLY A 181 7.96 16.27 20.04
CA GLY A 181 6.64 16.77 20.42
C GLY A 181 5.92 15.78 21.34
N CYS A 182 5.09 16.28 22.26
CA CYS A 182 4.41 15.42 23.23
C CYS A 182 3.37 14.49 22.58
N ASN A 183 2.79 14.88 21.43
CA ASN A 183 1.82 14.10 20.67
C ASN A 183 2.44 13.27 19.53
N SER A 184 3.77 13.30 19.35
CA SER A 184 4.41 12.55 18.26
C SER A 184 4.33 11.04 18.44
N THR A 185 4.38 10.29 17.33
CA THR A 185 4.30 8.82 17.36
C THR A 185 5.63 8.17 17.76
N ILE A 186 5.58 6.88 18.13
CA ILE A 186 6.80 6.10 18.42
C ILE A 186 7.66 5.94 17.16
N GLN A 187 7.01 5.79 16.00
CA GLN A 187 7.62 5.63 14.70
C GLN A 187 8.40 6.88 14.28
N GLU A 188 7.81 8.07 14.44
CA GLU A 188 8.49 9.34 14.15
C GLU A 188 9.69 9.55 15.06
N ARG A 189 9.57 9.24 16.35
CA ARG A 189 10.69 9.34 17.31
C ARG A 189 11.83 8.39 16.97
N ALA A 190 11.50 7.13 16.67
CA ALA A 190 12.49 6.13 16.26
C ALA A 190 13.20 6.56 14.96
N LYS A 191 12.45 7.09 13.99
CA LYS A 191 13.04 7.57 12.75
C LYS A 191 13.91 8.80 12.97
N GLY A 192 13.45 9.77 13.76
CA GLY A 192 14.23 10.95 14.11
C GLY A 192 15.58 10.59 14.71
N LEU A 193 15.64 9.54 15.55
CA LEU A 193 16.89 9.02 16.10
C LEU A 193 17.82 8.42 15.02
N GLU A 194 17.30 7.64 14.07
CA GLU A 194 18.10 7.13 12.94
C GLU A 194 18.73 8.27 12.13
N VAL A 195 17.97 9.36 11.93
CA VAL A 195 18.40 10.54 11.16
C VAL A 195 19.48 11.29 11.91
N VAL A 196 19.33 11.49 13.22
CA VAL A 196 20.35 12.09 14.08
C VAL A 196 21.66 11.32 14.01
N GLN A 197 21.58 9.99 14.08
CA GLN A 197 22.76 9.13 13.96
C GLN A 197 23.42 9.27 12.58
N TYR A 198 22.62 9.30 11.52
CA TYR A 198 23.11 9.53 10.16
C TYR A 198 23.83 10.88 10.01
N ILE A 199 23.25 11.97 10.54
CA ILE A 199 23.86 13.30 10.52
C ILE A 199 25.18 13.32 11.31
N LYS A 200 25.20 12.71 12.50
CA LYS A 200 26.40 12.58 13.32
C LYS A 200 27.53 11.87 12.57
N GLU A 201 27.24 10.75 11.90
CA GLU A 201 28.25 9.97 11.19
C GLU A 201 28.70 10.64 9.90
N ASN A 202 27.76 11.12 9.07
CA ASN A 202 28.04 11.54 7.69
C ASN A 202 28.36 13.03 7.56
N LYS A 203 27.77 13.90 8.39
CA LYS A 203 28.00 15.35 8.35
C LYS A 203 29.07 15.78 9.36
N HIS A 204 29.08 15.17 10.55
CA HIS A 204 30.00 15.53 11.64
C HIS A 204 31.18 14.58 11.85
N GLY A 205 31.31 13.53 11.02
CA GLY A 205 32.40 12.55 11.12
C GLY A 205 32.46 11.84 12.48
N GLY A 206 31.32 11.66 13.14
CA GLY A 206 31.18 10.95 14.42
C GLY A 206 31.50 11.75 15.67
N LYS A 207 31.95 13.00 15.56
CA LYS A 207 32.49 13.80 16.70
C LYS A 207 31.47 14.71 17.39
N CYS A 208 30.21 14.67 16.97
CA CYS A 208 29.16 15.56 17.46
C CYS A 208 28.39 14.94 18.65
N GLU A 209 28.02 15.79 19.61
CA GLU A 209 27.16 15.41 20.75
C GLU A 209 25.70 15.28 20.30
N VAL A 210 24.94 14.44 21.00
CA VAL A 210 23.51 14.23 20.71
C VAL A 210 22.72 14.41 21.99
N ALA A 211 21.69 15.24 21.93
CA ALA A 211 20.76 15.48 23.03
C ALA A 211 19.32 15.20 22.59
N THR A 212 18.50 14.64 23.49
CA THR A 212 17.07 14.40 23.24
C THR A 212 16.25 15.25 24.19
N ILE A 213 15.39 16.09 23.61
CA ILE A 213 14.53 17.04 24.31
C ILE A 213 13.09 16.56 24.17
N GLU A 214 12.42 16.33 25.28
CA GLU A 214 11.01 15.95 25.28
C GLU A 214 10.13 17.15 25.63
N ASP A 215 9.17 17.44 24.77
CA ASP A 215 8.20 18.50 24.96
C ASP A 215 7.37 18.29 26.24
N GLY A 216 7.18 19.38 27.01
CA GLY A 216 6.49 19.36 28.30
C GLY A 216 7.27 18.74 29.47
N LYS A 217 8.43 18.13 29.25
CA LYS A 217 9.29 17.63 30.33
C LYS A 217 10.36 18.67 30.71
N PHE A 218 10.09 19.43 31.76
CA PHE A 218 11.10 20.27 32.42
C PHE A 218 12.00 19.40 33.29
N VAL A 219 12.91 18.67 32.67
CA VAL A 219 14.03 18.09 33.42
C VAL A 219 15.02 19.23 33.67
N GLY A 220 15.62 19.31 34.86
CA GLY A 220 16.74 20.24 35.16
C GLY A 220 18.02 19.91 34.39
N ASP A 221 17.86 19.50 33.14
CA ASP A 221 18.87 19.04 32.22
C ASP A 221 19.48 20.26 31.53
N SER A 222 20.82 20.29 31.49
CA SER A 222 21.59 21.35 30.84
C SER A 222 21.26 21.42 29.35
N ASP A 223 20.95 20.29 28.73
CA ASP A 223 20.69 20.19 27.28
C ASP A 223 19.38 20.87 26.89
N VAL A 224 18.36 20.79 27.75
CA VAL A 224 17.08 21.47 27.56
C VAL A 224 17.27 22.98 27.63
N GLY A 225 18.06 23.46 28.60
CA GLY A 225 18.41 24.87 28.71
C GLY A 225 19.15 25.40 27.49
N GLU A 226 20.18 24.68 27.03
CA GLU A 226 20.95 25.01 25.84
C GLU A 226 20.06 25.09 24.59
N PHE A 227 19.20 24.09 24.38
CA PHE A 227 18.26 24.07 23.26
C PHE A 227 17.37 25.32 23.25
N TRP A 228 16.72 25.65 24.36
CA TRP A 228 15.83 26.82 24.41
C TRP A 228 16.61 28.14 24.29
N SER A 229 17.84 28.21 24.80
CA SER A 229 18.72 29.37 24.61
C SER A 229 19.01 29.64 23.13
N LEU A 230 19.14 28.60 22.29
CA LEU A 230 19.31 28.76 20.83
C LEU A 230 18.10 29.43 20.16
N PHE A 231 16.89 29.27 20.72
CA PHE A 231 15.67 29.94 20.27
C PHE A 231 15.41 31.28 20.98
N GLY A 232 16.38 31.84 21.71
CA GLY A 232 16.24 33.09 22.46
C GLY A 232 15.51 32.94 23.81
N GLY A 233 15.54 31.74 24.40
CA GLY A 233 14.95 31.41 25.69
C GLY A 233 13.62 30.65 25.59
N PHE A 234 13.18 30.10 26.73
CA PHE A 234 11.92 29.37 26.82
C PHE A 234 10.73 30.31 26.59
N ALA A 235 9.85 29.94 25.66
CA ALA A 235 8.55 30.55 25.47
C ALA A 235 7.57 29.49 24.96
N PRO A 236 6.25 29.64 25.23
CA PRO A 236 5.26 28.70 24.75
C PRO A 236 5.33 28.51 23.23
N ILE A 237 5.30 27.25 22.80
CA ILE A 237 5.17 26.86 21.39
C ILE A 237 3.76 27.26 20.93
N PRO A 238 3.57 27.76 19.70
CA PRO A 238 2.24 28.03 19.17
C PRO A 238 1.35 26.79 19.28
N ARG A 239 0.12 26.96 19.77
CA ARG A 239 -0.89 25.91 19.65
C ARG A 239 -1.24 25.76 18.18
N ASP A 240 -1.01 24.58 17.62
CA ASP A 240 -1.48 24.27 16.28
C ASP A 240 -2.99 24.47 16.20
N SER A 241 -3.43 25.06 15.10
CA SER A 241 -4.81 24.85 14.64
C SER A 241 -4.99 23.34 14.53
N PRO A 242 -6.08 22.75 15.07
CA PRO A 242 -6.29 21.32 14.99
C PRO A 242 -6.03 20.92 13.56
N SER A 243 -5.05 20.03 13.35
CA SER A 243 -4.87 19.39 12.07
C SER A 243 -6.27 18.93 11.70
N SER A 244 -6.81 19.48 10.61
CA SER A 244 -8.00 18.90 10.05
C SER A 244 -7.55 17.47 9.80
N PHE A 245 -7.98 16.52 10.65
CA PHE A 245 -8.23 15.17 10.20
C PHE A 245 -8.87 15.41 8.86
N GLN A 246 -8.11 15.15 7.78
CA GLN A 246 -8.70 15.13 6.47
C GLN A 246 -9.75 14.06 6.67
N LYS A 247 -11.00 14.50 6.87
CA LYS A 247 -12.17 13.68 6.64
C LYS A 247 -11.80 12.92 5.39
N GLN A 248 -11.87 11.59 5.43
CA GLN A 248 -11.88 10.78 4.22
C GLN A 248 -12.81 11.52 3.27
N SER A 249 -12.20 12.29 2.36
CA SER A 249 -12.93 13.07 1.39
C SER A 249 -13.54 11.99 0.54
N ASP A 250 -14.87 12.02 0.37
CA ASP A 250 -15.59 11.15 -0.55
C ASP A 250 -14.69 10.92 -1.77
N THR A 251 -14.15 9.71 -1.89
CA THR A 251 -13.16 9.42 -2.93
C THR A 251 -13.86 9.74 -4.24
N PRO A 252 -13.40 10.74 -5.00
CA PRO A 252 -14.10 11.14 -6.21
C PRO A 252 -14.21 9.91 -7.12
N PRO A 253 -15.33 9.77 -7.86
CA PRO A 253 -15.51 8.63 -8.74
C PRO A 253 -14.32 8.53 -9.69
N VAL A 254 -13.78 7.32 -9.82
CA VAL A 254 -12.63 7.04 -10.68
C VAL A 254 -13.01 7.34 -12.12
N LYS A 255 -12.22 8.15 -12.81
CA LYS A 255 -12.51 8.58 -14.19
C LYS A 255 -11.41 8.13 -15.14
N LEU A 256 -11.78 7.35 -16.14
CA LEU A 256 -10.90 6.99 -17.25
C LEU A 256 -11.14 7.93 -18.44
N SER A 257 -10.08 8.55 -18.95
CA SER A 257 -10.10 9.37 -20.16
C SER A 257 -9.01 8.89 -21.12
N TRP A 258 -9.31 8.80 -22.41
CA TRP A 258 -8.26 8.57 -23.41
C TRP A 258 -7.62 9.90 -23.81
N ILE A 259 -6.31 9.88 -24.06
CA ILE A 259 -5.54 11.07 -24.46
C ILE A 259 -5.38 11.06 -25.97
N THR A 260 -5.86 12.11 -26.62
CA THR A 260 -5.72 12.28 -28.07
C THR A 260 -4.27 12.60 -28.45
N ILE A 261 -3.91 12.38 -29.73
CA ILE A 261 -2.64 12.83 -30.30
C ILE A 261 -2.43 14.36 -30.25
N GLN A 262 -3.46 15.12 -29.89
CA GLN A 262 -3.40 16.57 -29.68
C GLN A 262 -3.27 16.95 -28.19
N GLY A 263 -3.16 15.98 -27.28
CA GLY A 263 -3.07 16.18 -25.84
C GLY A 263 -4.41 16.51 -25.16
N LYS A 264 -5.53 16.35 -25.84
CA LYS A 264 -6.87 16.54 -25.26
C LYS A 264 -7.37 15.28 -24.58
N LEU A 265 -7.97 15.44 -23.40
CA LEU A 265 -8.63 14.38 -22.65
C LEU A 265 -10.06 14.18 -23.12
N CYS A 266 -10.39 12.95 -23.48
CA CYS A 266 -11.74 12.56 -23.88
C CYS A 266 -12.26 11.50 -22.92
N GLN A 267 -13.30 11.84 -22.17
CA GLN A 267 -13.87 10.95 -21.14
C GLN A 267 -14.47 9.70 -21.77
N THR A 268 -14.22 8.58 -21.11
CA THR A 268 -14.89 7.31 -21.39
C THR A 268 -16.15 7.30 -20.52
N GLY A 269 -17.32 7.43 -21.14
CA GLY A 269 -18.59 7.72 -20.45
C GLY A 269 -19.20 6.56 -19.64
N THR A 270 -18.39 5.76 -18.95
CA THR A 270 -18.82 4.55 -18.24
C THR A 270 -18.25 4.51 -16.82
N ASP A 271 -19.11 4.22 -15.84
CA ASP A 271 -18.71 4.09 -14.42
C ASP A 271 -18.03 2.74 -14.10
N SER A 272 -18.23 1.74 -14.95
CA SER A 272 -17.59 0.41 -14.87
C SER A 272 -16.39 0.36 -15.82
N LEU A 273 -15.23 -0.01 -15.28
CA LEU A 273 -13.95 0.00 -15.99
C LEU A 273 -13.54 -1.42 -16.34
N HIS A 274 -13.25 -1.65 -17.61
CA HIS A 274 -12.84 -2.96 -18.11
C HIS A 274 -11.49 -2.94 -18.79
N LYS A 275 -10.69 -4.01 -18.63
CA LYS A 275 -9.34 -4.09 -19.23
C LYS A 275 -9.35 -3.94 -20.76
N LYS A 276 -10.44 -4.37 -21.40
CA LYS A 276 -10.65 -4.26 -22.87
C LYS A 276 -10.78 -2.81 -23.37
N MET A 277 -10.98 -1.84 -22.48
CA MET A 277 -11.08 -0.42 -22.84
C MET A 277 -9.71 0.20 -23.15
N LEU A 278 -8.63 -0.42 -22.69
CA LEU A 278 -7.26 0.03 -22.89
C LEU A 278 -6.71 -0.53 -24.21
N GLU A 279 -6.69 0.30 -25.25
CA GLU A 279 -6.13 -0.05 -26.56
C GLU A 279 -4.60 0.09 -26.57
N THR A 280 -3.91 -0.95 -27.02
CA THR A 280 -2.44 -1.08 -27.03
C THR A 280 -1.70 0.02 -27.82
N ASP A 281 -2.37 0.73 -28.71
CA ASP A 281 -1.83 1.84 -29.51
C ASP A 281 -2.16 3.23 -28.95
N LYS A 282 -2.85 3.32 -27.79
CA LYS A 282 -3.28 4.59 -27.19
C LYS A 282 -2.74 4.79 -25.78
N CYS A 283 -2.90 6.01 -25.28
CA CYS A 283 -2.61 6.36 -23.90
C CYS A 283 -3.89 6.81 -23.19
N TYR A 284 -4.02 6.46 -21.91
CA TYR A 284 -5.19 6.73 -21.09
C TYR A 284 -4.77 7.36 -19.76
N LEU A 285 -5.58 8.29 -19.26
CA LEU A 285 -5.47 8.88 -17.94
C LEU A 285 -6.57 8.31 -17.04
N LEU A 286 -6.17 7.70 -15.94
CA LEU A 286 -7.05 7.23 -14.87
C LEU A 286 -6.89 8.16 -13.66
N ASP A 287 -7.96 8.89 -13.36
CA ASP A 287 -8.02 9.86 -12.27
C ASP A 287 -8.71 9.24 -11.05
N CYS A 288 -7.93 8.99 -9.99
CA CYS A 288 -8.39 8.40 -8.73
C CYS A 288 -8.36 9.41 -7.56
N GLY A 289 -8.38 10.72 -7.84
CA GLY A 289 -8.33 11.76 -6.81
C GLY A 289 -6.90 12.08 -6.35
N ALA A 290 -6.40 11.36 -5.36
CA ALA A 290 -5.08 11.57 -4.76
C ALA A 290 -3.94 10.94 -5.59
N GLU A 291 -4.26 9.96 -6.43
CA GLU A 291 -3.31 9.32 -7.34
C GLU A 291 -3.87 9.36 -8.76
N VAL A 292 -3.03 9.69 -9.73
CA VAL A 292 -3.38 9.72 -11.15
C VAL A 292 -2.41 8.81 -11.90
N PHE A 293 -2.96 7.92 -12.72
CA PHE A 293 -2.18 7.03 -13.57
C PHE A 293 -2.32 7.42 -15.02
N VAL A 294 -1.21 7.35 -15.76
CA VAL A 294 -1.21 7.42 -17.21
C VAL A 294 -0.79 6.06 -17.75
N TRP A 295 -1.73 5.31 -18.29
CA TRP A 295 -1.45 4.03 -18.95
C TRP A 295 -1.03 4.28 -20.40
N MET A 296 0.13 3.78 -20.78
CA MET A 296 0.73 3.93 -22.10
C MET A 296 0.76 2.58 -22.81
N GLY A 297 0.00 2.47 -23.90
CA GLY A 297 -0.05 1.27 -24.70
C GLY A 297 1.31 0.88 -25.25
N ARG A 298 1.57 -0.43 -25.39
CA ARG A 298 2.86 -0.94 -25.85
C ARG A 298 3.25 -0.47 -27.25
N HIS A 299 2.26 -0.21 -28.11
CA HIS A 299 2.46 0.23 -29.49
C HIS A 299 2.28 1.75 -29.67
N SER A 300 2.12 2.51 -28.58
CA SER A 300 2.14 3.98 -28.65
C SER A 300 3.52 4.50 -29.06
N SER A 301 3.54 5.55 -29.89
CA SER A 301 4.78 6.21 -30.30
C SER A 301 5.38 7.07 -29.18
N ILE A 302 6.70 7.33 -29.24
CA ILE A 302 7.38 8.22 -28.27
C ILE A 302 6.73 9.62 -28.26
N SER A 303 6.35 10.13 -29.43
CA SER A 303 5.65 11.41 -29.55
C SER A 303 4.31 11.42 -28.82
N GLU A 304 3.51 10.35 -28.94
CA GLU A 304 2.24 10.21 -28.21
C GLU A 304 2.45 10.09 -26.70
N ARG A 305 3.46 9.34 -26.25
CA ARG A 305 3.82 9.26 -24.84
C ARG A 305 4.21 10.63 -24.29
N LYS A 306 5.04 11.39 -25.00
CA LYS A 306 5.43 12.77 -24.64
C LYS A 306 4.22 13.70 -24.52
N ILE A 307 3.31 13.64 -25.49
CA ILE A 307 2.06 14.41 -25.49
C ILE A 307 1.17 14.00 -24.30
N SER A 308 1.12 12.71 -23.99
CA SER A 308 0.33 12.17 -22.88
C SER A 308 0.86 12.60 -21.52
N ILE A 309 2.19 12.61 -21.34
CA ILE A 309 2.83 13.15 -20.15
C ILE A 309 2.49 14.63 -19.99
N SER A 310 2.68 15.42 -21.05
CA SER A 310 2.39 16.86 -21.05
C SER A 310 0.91 17.16 -20.75
N ALA A 311 0.00 16.36 -21.31
CA ALA A 311 -1.44 16.48 -21.10
C ALA A 311 -1.84 16.15 -19.65
N ALA A 312 -1.26 15.10 -19.06
CA ALA A 312 -1.52 14.72 -17.68
C ALA A 312 -0.99 15.76 -16.68
N GLU A 313 0.22 16.27 -16.91
CA GLU A 313 0.78 17.36 -16.09
C GLU A 313 0.00 18.67 -16.25
N GLY A 314 -0.47 18.98 -17.46
CA GLY A 314 -1.37 20.12 -17.71
C GLY A 314 -2.71 19.97 -16.98
N PHE A 315 -3.31 18.79 -17.05
CA PHE A 315 -4.58 18.48 -16.36
C PHE A 315 -4.49 18.72 -14.84
N LEU A 316 -3.40 18.30 -14.20
CA LEU A 316 -3.19 18.53 -12.77
C LEU A 316 -3.07 20.02 -12.42
N ARG A 317 -2.40 20.81 -13.27
CA ARG A 317 -2.31 22.27 -13.10
C ARG A 317 -3.67 22.95 -13.27
N ASP A 318 -4.42 22.58 -14.29
CA ASP A 318 -5.67 23.24 -14.66
C ASP A 318 -6.80 22.97 -13.65
N GLN A 319 -6.82 21.79 -13.03
CA GLN A 319 -7.85 21.39 -12.08
C GLN A 319 -7.60 21.90 -10.65
N ASN A 320 -6.56 22.71 -10.41
CA ASN A 320 -6.13 23.15 -9.06
C ASN A 320 -6.07 21.97 -8.06
N ARG A 321 -5.65 20.78 -8.53
CA ARG A 321 -5.48 19.61 -7.67
C ARG A 321 -4.42 19.92 -6.62
N SER A 322 -4.58 19.37 -5.42
CA SER A 322 -3.62 19.54 -4.35
C SER A 322 -2.22 19.15 -4.82
N THR A 323 -1.19 19.89 -4.41
CA THR A 323 0.21 19.61 -4.75
C THR A 323 0.65 18.18 -4.39
N GLY A 324 -0.05 17.50 -3.49
CA GLY A 324 0.17 16.10 -3.10
C GLY A 324 -0.39 15.01 -4.02
N THR A 325 -0.90 15.33 -5.22
CA THR A 325 -1.36 14.30 -6.16
C THR A 325 -0.17 13.59 -6.80
N HIS A 326 -0.06 12.28 -6.59
CA HIS A 326 0.99 11.46 -7.22
C HIS A 326 0.65 11.15 -8.67
N LEU A 327 1.64 11.25 -9.56
CA LEU A 327 1.50 10.96 -10.99
C LEU A 327 2.44 9.82 -11.37
N THR A 328 1.84 8.70 -11.80
CA THR A 328 2.55 7.48 -12.20
C THR A 328 2.23 7.14 -13.65
N PHE A 329 3.25 6.88 -14.46
CA PHE A 329 3.11 6.46 -15.85
C PHE A 329 3.41 4.96 -15.98
N LEU A 330 2.43 4.20 -16.44
CA LEU A 330 2.47 2.74 -16.54
C LEU A 330 2.57 2.32 -17.99
N THR A 331 3.56 1.51 -18.35
CA THR A 331 3.58 0.83 -19.65
C THR A 331 2.69 -0.42 -19.60
N GLU A 332 1.96 -0.70 -20.68
CA GLU A 332 1.19 -1.94 -20.84
C GLU A 332 1.98 -3.23 -20.50
N GLY A 333 1.44 -3.97 -19.54
CA GLY A 333 2.01 -5.19 -18.99
C GLY A 333 2.83 -5.01 -17.71
N LEU A 334 3.08 -3.76 -17.28
CA LEU A 334 3.77 -3.40 -16.04
C LEU A 334 2.84 -2.70 -15.04
N GLU A 335 1.53 -2.93 -15.15
CA GLU A 335 0.53 -2.27 -14.30
C GLU A 335 0.65 -2.70 -12.84
N SER A 336 0.55 -1.75 -11.91
CA SER A 336 0.56 -2.01 -10.47
C SER A 336 -0.72 -2.70 -9.99
N SER A 337 -0.68 -3.42 -8.87
CA SER A 337 -1.87 -4.04 -8.26
C SER A 337 -2.96 -3.01 -7.95
N ILE A 338 -2.56 -1.81 -7.54
CA ILE A 338 -3.48 -0.69 -7.27
C ILE A 338 -4.18 -0.27 -8.56
N PHE A 339 -3.45 -0.04 -9.66
CA PHE A 339 -4.06 0.29 -10.95
C PHE A 339 -5.06 -0.77 -11.40
N ARG A 340 -4.68 -2.05 -11.34
CA ARG A 340 -5.53 -3.18 -11.73
C ARG A 340 -6.81 -3.27 -10.89
N SER A 341 -6.75 -2.85 -9.61
CA SER A 341 -7.90 -2.92 -8.70
C SER A 341 -9.05 -1.99 -9.06
N TYR A 342 -8.81 -0.97 -9.92
CA TYR A 342 -9.84 -0.08 -10.41
C TYR A 342 -10.67 -0.66 -11.58
N PHE A 343 -10.29 -1.83 -12.11
CA PHE A 343 -10.97 -2.49 -13.22
C PHE A 343 -11.72 -3.73 -12.74
N ASP A 344 -12.95 -3.91 -13.21
CA ASP A 344 -13.83 -5.02 -12.79
C ASP A 344 -13.33 -6.38 -13.28
N ASP A 345 -12.70 -6.41 -14.46
CA ASP A 345 -12.19 -7.61 -15.11
C ASP A 345 -10.71 -7.49 -15.50
N TRP A 346 -9.83 -7.63 -14.52
CA TRP A 346 -8.39 -7.78 -14.80
C TRP A 346 -7.98 -9.27 -14.83
N PRO A 347 -7.40 -9.78 -15.92
CA PRO A 347 -6.93 -11.17 -15.97
C PRO A 347 -5.88 -11.39 -14.89
N GLN A 348 -6.14 -12.31 -13.95
CA GLN A 348 -5.12 -12.78 -13.01
C GLN A 348 -4.04 -13.52 -13.80
N LYS A 349 -2.96 -12.82 -14.15
CA LYS A 349 -1.69 -13.51 -14.42
C LYS A 349 -1.25 -14.07 -13.07
N VAL A 350 -0.98 -15.37 -13.03
CA VAL A 350 -0.25 -15.99 -11.91
C VAL A 350 1.14 -15.36 -11.94
N GLU A 351 1.30 -14.23 -11.24
CA GLU A 351 2.62 -13.66 -11.00
C GLU A 351 3.38 -14.62 -10.08
N PRO A 352 4.66 -14.94 -10.38
CA PRO A 352 5.51 -15.60 -9.40
C PRO A 352 5.55 -14.71 -8.16
N LYS A 353 5.32 -15.28 -6.97
CA LYS A 353 5.31 -14.55 -5.70
C LYS A 353 6.67 -13.85 -5.47
N LEU A 354 6.82 -12.61 -5.91
CA LEU A 354 8.02 -11.79 -5.71
C LEU A 354 8.38 -11.59 -4.23
N TYR A 355 7.40 -11.78 -3.33
CA TYR A 355 7.59 -11.76 -1.88
C TYR A 355 8.51 -12.88 -1.35
N GLU A 356 8.61 -14.02 -2.04
CA GLU A 356 9.45 -15.15 -1.63
C GLU A 356 10.96 -14.87 -1.85
N GLU A 357 11.32 -14.06 -2.85
CA GLU A 357 12.72 -13.73 -3.15
C GLU A 357 13.36 -12.81 -2.09
N GLY A 358 12.56 -11.98 -1.40
CA GLY A 358 13.02 -11.14 -0.29
C GLY A 358 13.46 -11.94 0.93
N ARG A 359 12.71 -13.00 1.28
CA ARG A 359 13.00 -13.90 2.41
C ARG A 359 14.35 -14.60 2.24
N GLY A 360 14.63 -15.09 1.02
CA GLY A 360 15.89 -15.76 0.70
C GLY A 360 17.12 -14.85 0.82
N LYS A 361 16.99 -13.56 0.48
CA LYS A 361 18.08 -12.58 0.62
C LYS A 361 18.41 -12.29 2.07
N VAL A 362 17.39 -12.14 2.92
CA VAL A 362 17.57 -11.91 4.36
C VAL A 362 18.24 -13.13 5.00
N ALA A 363 17.78 -14.34 4.70
CA ALA A 363 18.37 -15.58 5.21
C ALA A 363 19.84 -15.77 4.80
N ALA A 364 20.20 -15.43 3.56
CA ALA A 364 21.58 -15.53 3.08
C ALA A 364 22.53 -14.53 3.78
N ILE A 365 22.06 -13.33 4.07
CA ILE A 365 22.83 -12.29 4.79
C ILE A 365 23.12 -12.75 6.23
N PHE A 366 22.12 -13.28 6.94
CA PHE A 366 22.30 -13.78 8.30
C PHE A 366 23.22 -15.01 8.37
N LYS A 367 23.17 -15.92 7.39
CA LYS A 367 24.13 -17.04 7.27
C LYS A 367 25.57 -16.54 7.05
N GLN A 368 25.77 -15.50 6.22
CA GLN A 368 27.10 -14.91 6.01
C GLN A 368 27.65 -14.20 7.26
N GLN A 369 26.78 -13.69 8.12
CA GLN A 369 27.15 -13.04 9.39
C GLN A 369 27.33 -14.03 10.56
N GLY A 370 27.26 -15.35 10.31
CA GLY A 370 27.53 -16.38 11.30
C GLY A 370 26.34 -16.74 12.20
N TYR A 371 25.13 -16.26 11.87
CA TYR A 371 23.91 -16.68 12.55
C TYR A 371 23.40 -17.99 11.93
N ASP A 372 23.03 -18.96 12.79
CA ASP A 372 22.40 -20.20 12.35
C ASP A 372 20.96 -19.92 11.93
N VAL A 373 20.76 -19.71 10.63
CA VAL A 373 19.43 -19.49 10.05
C VAL A 373 18.84 -20.85 9.71
N LYS A 374 17.98 -21.36 10.60
CA LYS A 374 17.01 -22.38 10.20
C LYS A 374 16.10 -21.77 9.14
N GLU A 375 16.14 -22.33 7.93
CA GLU A 375 15.12 -22.07 6.93
C GLU A 375 13.77 -22.44 7.56
N LEU A 376 12.92 -21.44 7.78
CA LEU A 376 11.53 -21.70 8.10
C LEU A 376 10.97 -22.49 6.92
N PRO A 377 10.37 -23.68 7.14
CA PRO A 377 9.76 -24.45 6.07
C PRO A 377 8.79 -23.55 5.29
N GLU A 378 8.64 -23.85 4.00
CA GLU A 378 7.69 -23.20 3.09
C GLU A 378 6.41 -22.90 3.87
N GLU A 379 6.09 -21.63 4.06
CA GLU A 379 4.73 -21.26 4.40
C GLU A 379 3.88 -21.51 3.13
N ASP A 380 3.64 -22.78 2.80
CA ASP A 380 2.24 -23.16 2.70
C ASP A 380 1.60 -22.53 3.92
N CYS A 381 0.57 -21.69 3.75
CA CYS A 381 -0.15 -21.13 4.88
C CYS A 381 -0.72 -22.31 5.69
N GLU A 382 0.10 -22.98 6.50
CA GLU A 382 -0.34 -23.80 7.58
C GLU A 382 -1.17 -22.84 8.39
N PRO A 383 -2.46 -23.13 8.61
CA PRO A 383 -3.30 -22.25 9.36
C PRO A 383 -2.58 -21.94 10.67
N PHE A 384 -2.30 -20.66 10.92
CA PHE A 384 -1.71 -20.15 12.18
C PHE A 384 -2.50 -20.59 13.42
N ILE A 385 -3.69 -21.13 13.19
CA ILE A 385 -4.64 -21.65 14.16
C ILE A 385 -4.51 -23.18 14.18
N ASN A 386 -4.23 -23.73 15.35
CA ASN A 386 -4.34 -25.17 15.57
C ASN A 386 -5.79 -25.62 15.30
N CYS A 387 -6.04 -26.25 14.15
CA CYS A 387 -7.37 -26.72 13.75
C CYS A 387 -7.91 -27.89 14.61
N ARG A 388 -7.16 -28.33 15.65
CA ARG A 388 -7.65 -29.27 16.68
C ARG A 388 -8.24 -28.52 17.87
N GLY A 389 -9.24 -27.68 17.59
CA GLY A 389 -10.01 -26.94 18.59
C GLY A 389 -11.43 -27.46 18.76
N THR A 390 -12.19 -26.82 19.64
CA THR A 390 -13.62 -27.07 19.85
C THR A 390 -14.44 -26.05 19.08
N LEU A 391 -15.30 -26.54 18.18
CA LEU A 391 -16.24 -25.73 17.41
C LEU A 391 -17.60 -25.70 18.11
N LYS A 392 -18.20 -24.51 18.20
CA LYS A 392 -19.61 -24.32 18.60
C LYS A 392 -20.26 -23.36 17.62
N VAL A 393 -21.42 -23.72 17.10
CA VAL A 393 -22.17 -22.88 16.16
C VAL A 393 -23.56 -22.64 16.71
N TRP A 394 -23.96 -21.38 16.81
CA TRP A 394 -25.32 -20.97 17.15
C TRP A 394 -25.98 -20.36 15.93
N ARG A 395 -27.23 -20.73 15.67
CA ARG A 395 -28.09 -20.02 14.72
C ARG A 395 -28.80 -18.88 15.45
N VAL A 396 -28.81 -17.71 14.82
CA VAL A 396 -29.52 -16.54 15.31
C VAL A 396 -30.96 -16.56 14.78
N ASN A 397 -31.92 -16.28 15.67
CA ASN A 397 -33.34 -16.27 15.35
C ASN A 397 -34.01 -15.09 16.05
N GLY A 398 -33.96 -13.89 15.45
CA GLY A 398 -34.23 -12.65 16.18
C GLY A 398 -33.17 -12.43 17.26
N ASP A 399 -33.60 -12.22 18.51
CA ASP A 399 -32.71 -11.97 19.66
C ASP A 399 -32.31 -13.26 20.41
N GLU A 400 -32.67 -14.44 19.90
CA GLU A 400 -32.36 -15.73 20.52
C GLU A 400 -31.24 -16.49 19.78
N LEU A 401 -30.29 -17.04 20.55
CA LEU A 401 -29.24 -17.93 20.04
C LEU A 401 -29.60 -19.41 20.27
N SER A 402 -29.68 -20.18 19.19
CA SER A 402 -29.93 -21.63 19.25
C SER A 402 -28.65 -22.41 18.93
N LEU A 403 -28.09 -23.13 19.90
CA LEU A 403 -26.90 -23.98 19.68
C LEU A 403 -27.25 -25.15 18.75
N LEU A 404 -26.47 -25.34 17.69
CA LEU A 404 -26.66 -26.41 16.72
C LEU A 404 -26.01 -27.74 17.18
N PRO A 405 -26.67 -28.89 16.97
CA PRO A 405 -26.06 -30.20 17.11
C PRO A 405 -24.82 -30.34 16.22
N VAL A 406 -23.80 -31.06 16.69
CA VAL A 406 -22.53 -31.31 15.96
C VAL A 406 -22.71 -31.67 14.47
N PRO A 407 -23.62 -32.56 14.03
CA PRO A 407 -23.78 -32.89 12.61
C PRO A 407 -24.38 -31.76 11.75
N GLU A 408 -24.92 -30.71 12.37
CA GLU A 408 -25.53 -29.56 11.70
C GLU A 408 -24.62 -28.32 11.72
N GLN A 409 -23.54 -28.31 12.49
CA GLN A 409 -22.63 -27.15 12.61
C GLN A 409 -21.89 -26.83 11.30
N THR A 410 -21.85 -27.77 10.36
CA THR A 410 -21.25 -27.66 9.03
C THR A 410 -22.27 -27.31 7.94
N LYS A 411 -23.56 -27.24 8.29
CA LYS A 411 -24.68 -27.03 7.38
C LYS A 411 -25.29 -25.65 7.65
N LEU A 412 -24.94 -24.67 6.82
CA LEU A 412 -25.41 -23.29 6.96
C LEU A 412 -26.47 -22.99 5.90
N PHE A 413 -27.42 -22.11 6.22
CA PHE A 413 -28.48 -21.67 5.33
C PHE A 413 -28.25 -20.21 4.92
N SER A 414 -28.31 -19.91 3.62
CA SER A 414 -28.01 -18.58 3.07
C SER A 414 -28.94 -17.47 3.56
N GLY A 415 -30.12 -17.81 4.07
CA GLY A 415 -31.13 -16.92 4.64
C GLY A 415 -31.00 -16.71 6.15
N ASP A 416 -30.10 -17.42 6.83
CA ASP A 416 -29.90 -17.31 8.27
C ASP A 416 -28.55 -16.66 8.61
N CYS A 417 -28.36 -16.31 9.88
CA CYS A 417 -27.08 -15.87 10.42
C CYS A 417 -26.64 -16.81 11.52
N TYR A 418 -25.32 -17.00 11.63
CA TYR A 418 -24.72 -17.91 12.58
C TYR A 418 -23.58 -17.24 13.33
N LEU A 419 -23.50 -17.52 14.62
CA LEU A 419 -22.33 -17.23 15.44
C LEU A 419 -21.50 -18.51 15.54
N VAL A 420 -20.23 -18.44 15.18
CA VAL A 420 -19.29 -19.55 15.25
C VAL A 420 -18.22 -19.20 16.27
N GLN A 421 -18.11 -19.98 17.35
CA GLN A 421 -16.99 -19.92 18.27
C GLN A 421 -16.05 -21.09 18.01
N PHE A 422 -14.78 -20.79 17.85
CA PHE A 422 -13.72 -21.78 17.79
C PHE A 422 -12.71 -21.53 18.89
N THR A 423 -12.51 -22.51 19.75
CA THR A 423 -11.56 -22.45 20.87
C THR A 423 -10.42 -23.43 20.64
N TYR A 424 -9.18 -22.97 20.65
CA TYR A 424 -8.00 -23.83 20.52
C TYR A 424 -6.96 -23.52 21.60
N ALA A 425 -6.13 -24.51 21.91
CA ALA A 425 -5.03 -24.34 22.86
C ALA A 425 -3.92 -23.51 22.21
N GLY A 426 -3.69 -22.30 22.71
CA GLY A 426 -2.55 -21.45 22.37
C GLY A 426 -1.31 -21.78 23.21
N ASN A 427 -0.22 -21.03 23.02
CA ASN A 427 1.06 -21.29 23.70
C ASN A 427 0.99 -21.11 25.23
N ASP A 428 0.20 -20.13 25.70
CA ASP A 428 0.09 -19.79 27.13
C ASP A 428 -1.35 -19.86 27.69
N ARG A 429 -2.38 -19.79 26.82
CA ARG A 429 -3.81 -19.82 27.19
C ARG A 429 -4.68 -20.31 26.03
N ASP A 430 -5.91 -20.72 26.32
CA ASP A 430 -6.91 -20.99 25.29
C ASP A 430 -7.26 -19.69 24.55
N GLU A 431 -7.22 -19.75 23.23
CA GLU A 431 -7.57 -18.65 22.34
C GLU A 431 -8.96 -18.88 21.75
N ASN A 432 -9.77 -17.81 21.68
CA ASN A 432 -11.15 -17.86 21.19
C ASN A 432 -11.29 -16.99 19.94
N LEU A 433 -11.76 -17.61 18.86
CA LEU A 433 -12.15 -16.95 17.63
C LEU A 433 -13.67 -16.94 17.53
N PHE A 434 -14.24 -15.80 17.20
CA PHE A 434 -15.65 -15.64 16.95
C PHE A 434 -15.88 -15.15 15.53
N PHE A 435 -16.68 -15.89 14.76
CA PHE A 435 -17.13 -15.50 13.43
C PHE A 435 -18.63 -15.24 13.45
N ALA A 436 -19.04 -14.06 13.01
CA ALA A 436 -20.42 -13.77 12.64
C ALA A 436 -20.60 -14.11 11.15
N TRP A 437 -21.11 -15.30 10.85
CA TRP A 437 -21.44 -15.69 9.48
C TRP A 437 -22.82 -15.13 9.12
N LEU A 438 -22.85 -14.29 8.09
CA LEU A 438 -24.03 -13.55 7.64
C LEU A 438 -24.46 -14.11 6.29
N GLY A 439 -25.56 -14.85 6.25
CA GLY A 439 -26.08 -15.39 5.00
C GLY A 439 -26.36 -14.30 3.97
N CYS A 440 -26.05 -14.57 2.70
CA CYS A 440 -26.23 -13.60 1.61
C CYS A 440 -27.70 -13.18 1.43
N SER A 441 -28.64 -14.05 1.78
CA SER A 441 -30.10 -13.81 1.76
C SER A 441 -30.72 -13.53 3.14
N SER A 442 -29.90 -13.31 4.18
CA SER A 442 -30.42 -13.08 5.53
C SER A 442 -30.98 -11.67 5.75
N VAL A 443 -31.88 -11.55 6.72
CA VAL A 443 -32.54 -10.27 7.05
C VAL A 443 -31.64 -9.35 7.89
N MET A 444 -31.86 -8.04 7.78
CA MET A 444 -31.02 -7.04 8.44
C MET A 444 -31.08 -7.13 9.98
N GLU A 445 -32.23 -7.52 10.51
CA GLU A 445 -32.48 -7.71 11.94
C GLU A 445 -31.58 -8.82 12.50
N ASP A 446 -31.58 -10.00 11.86
CA ASP A 446 -30.76 -11.14 12.27
C ASP A 446 -29.26 -10.84 12.11
N ARG A 447 -28.86 -10.07 11.08
CA ARG A 447 -27.46 -9.63 10.91
C ARG A 447 -27.00 -8.75 12.07
N LYS A 448 -27.81 -7.77 12.46
CA LYS A 448 -27.51 -6.88 13.60
C LYS A 448 -27.47 -7.65 14.92
N ALA A 449 -28.45 -8.52 15.14
CA ALA A 449 -28.51 -9.37 16.33
C ALA A 449 -27.26 -10.26 16.44
N THR A 450 -26.83 -10.87 15.34
CA THR A 450 -25.62 -11.73 15.30
C THR A 450 -24.37 -10.99 15.73
N ILE A 451 -24.14 -9.77 15.20
CA ILE A 451 -22.98 -8.94 15.55
C ILE A 451 -23.06 -8.49 17.02
N SER A 452 -24.25 -8.09 17.48
CA SER A 452 -24.48 -7.69 18.87
C SER A 452 -24.17 -8.84 19.84
N HIS A 453 -24.68 -10.03 19.57
CA HIS A 453 -24.41 -11.23 20.37
C HIS A 453 -22.94 -11.64 20.35
N MET A 454 -22.27 -11.55 19.18
CA MET A 454 -20.84 -11.82 19.05
C MET A 454 -20.02 -10.91 19.98
N ASN A 455 -20.29 -9.60 19.96
CA ASN A 455 -19.61 -8.63 20.80
C ASN A 455 -19.87 -8.90 22.29
N ALA A 456 -21.14 -9.13 22.67
CA ALA A 456 -21.49 -9.41 24.07
C ALA A 456 -20.81 -10.68 24.61
N ILE A 457 -20.72 -11.74 23.80
CA ILE A 457 -20.03 -12.98 24.19
C ILE A 457 -18.53 -12.76 24.26
N ALA A 458 -17.94 -12.03 23.31
CA ALA A 458 -16.53 -11.69 23.33
C ALA A 458 -16.14 -10.85 24.56
N ASP A 459 -16.94 -9.84 24.92
CA ASP A 459 -16.73 -9.00 26.10
C ASP A 459 -16.80 -9.80 27.41
N SER A 460 -17.64 -10.84 27.44
CA SER A 460 -17.75 -11.75 28.59
C SER A 460 -16.64 -12.82 28.66
N THR A 461 -15.89 -13.01 27.57
CA THR A 461 -14.87 -14.05 27.44
C THR A 461 -13.53 -13.53 27.98
N LYS A 462 -12.92 -14.29 28.89
CA LYS A 462 -11.57 -13.95 29.41
C LYS A 462 -10.53 -14.13 28.30
N GLY A 463 -9.76 -13.09 28.00
CA GLY A 463 -8.68 -13.13 27.02
C GLY A 463 -8.79 -12.00 26.00
N ASN A 464 -8.10 -12.16 24.88
CA ASN A 464 -8.21 -11.25 23.73
C ASN A 464 -8.90 -12.02 22.60
N PRO A 465 -10.25 -12.03 22.55
CA PRO A 465 -10.97 -12.73 21.50
C PRO A 465 -10.76 -12.03 20.15
N VAL A 466 -10.62 -12.82 19.08
CA VAL A 466 -10.60 -12.29 17.71
C VAL A 466 -12.00 -12.37 17.14
N LEU A 467 -12.49 -11.26 16.61
CA LEU A 467 -13.81 -11.13 16.02
C LEU A 467 -13.70 -10.96 14.51
N ALA A 468 -14.48 -11.71 13.75
CA ALA A 468 -14.53 -11.61 12.30
C ALA A 468 -15.98 -11.65 11.80
N GLN A 469 -16.30 -10.78 10.83
CA GLN A 469 -17.56 -10.85 10.10
C GLN A 469 -17.32 -11.59 8.79
N VAL A 470 -18.12 -12.61 8.53
CA VAL A 470 -18.00 -13.47 7.36
C VAL A 470 -19.29 -13.34 6.56
N VAL A 471 -19.19 -12.84 5.33
CA VAL A 471 -20.36 -12.74 4.44
C VAL A 471 -20.46 -14.04 3.65
N GLY A 472 -21.66 -14.63 3.59
CA GLY A 472 -21.93 -15.82 2.80
C GLY A 472 -21.51 -15.62 1.35
N ASP A 473 -20.88 -16.65 0.76
CA ASP A 473 -20.22 -16.65 -0.56
C ASP A 473 -18.88 -15.91 -0.63
N ASN A 474 -18.38 -15.34 0.48
CA ASN A 474 -17.06 -14.70 0.57
C ASN A 474 -16.34 -15.08 1.88
N GLU A 475 -16.33 -16.38 2.20
CA GLU A 475 -15.70 -16.88 3.41
C GLU A 475 -14.15 -16.88 3.32
N PRO A 476 -13.45 -16.47 4.39
CA PRO A 476 -11.98 -16.48 4.39
C PRO A 476 -11.43 -17.92 4.52
N VAL A 477 -10.20 -18.14 4.04
CA VAL A 477 -9.52 -19.45 4.07
C VAL A 477 -9.44 -20.04 5.49
N GLN A 478 -9.26 -19.19 6.49
CA GLN A 478 -9.23 -19.58 7.91
C GLN A 478 -10.57 -20.17 8.38
N PHE A 479 -11.69 -19.66 7.87
CA PHE A 479 -13.03 -20.17 8.20
C PHE A 479 -13.21 -21.60 7.66
N PHE A 480 -12.77 -21.85 6.41
CA PHE A 480 -12.78 -23.20 5.83
C PHE A 480 -11.87 -24.17 6.58
N SER A 481 -10.71 -23.70 7.04
CA SER A 481 -9.78 -24.53 7.83
C SER A 481 -10.38 -25.00 9.15
N ILE A 482 -11.24 -24.16 9.77
CA ILE A 482 -11.92 -24.45 11.03
C ILE A 482 -13.13 -25.37 10.83
N ILE A 483 -13.99 -25.07 9.86
CA ILE A 483 -15.22 -25.84 9.62
C ILE A 483 -14.94 -27.14 8.85
N GLN A 484 -13.83 -27.20 8.11
CA GLN A 484 -13.31 -28.29 7.26
C GLN A 484 -14.22 -28.71 6.09
N LYS A 485 -15.52 -28.87 6.35
CA LYS A 485 -16.54 -29.26 5.37
C LYS A 485 -17.71 -28.31 5.50
N LEU A 486 -17.78 -27.28 4.66
CA LEU A 486 -18.88 -26.33 4.67
C LEU A 486 -19.90 -26.68 3.58
N ILE A 487 -21.17 -26.81 3.96
CA ILE A 487 -22.29 -26.98 3.03
C ILE A 487 -23.25 -25.82 3.23
N ILE A 488 -23.48 -25.05 2.17
CA ILE A 488 -24.37 -23.90 2.16
C ILE A 488 -25.65 -24.27 1.40
N PHE A 489 -26.76 -24.31 2.13
CA PHE A 489 -28.10 -24.55 1.60
C PHE A 489 -28.79 -23.22 1.27
N LYS A 490 -29.67 -23.26 0.26
CA LYS A 490 -30.56 -22.15 -0.04
C LYS A 490 -31.69 -22.06 0.98
N GLY A 491 -32.14 -20.83 1.21
CA GLY A 491 -33.24 -20.50 2.10
C GLY A 491 -32.80 -20.31 3.54
N GLY A 492 -33.73 -20.42 4.50
CA GLY A 492 -33.47 -20.09 5.90
C GLY A 492 -34.57 -20.61 6.83
N MET A 493 -34.20 -20.85 8.08
CA MET A 493 -35.07 -21.38 9.13
C MET A 493 -35.38 -20.36 10.24
N SER A 494 -34.73 -19.19 10.24
CA SER A 494 -35.01 -18.11 11.17
C SER A 494 -36.44 -17.57 10.98
N LYS A 495 -37.08 -17.20 12.09
CA LYS A 495 -38.41 -16.55 12.11
C LYS A 495 -38.37 -15.24 11.34
N GLY A 496 -37.27 -14.50 11.44
CA GLY A 496 -37.01 -13.26 10.68
C GLY A 496 -37.08 -13.52 9.18
N TYR A 497 -36.31 -14.49 8.68
CA TYR A 497 -36.34 -14.89 7.28
C TYR A 497 -37.72 -15.38 6.80
N LYS A 498 -38.37 -16.26 7.58
CA LYS A 498 -39.71 -16.77 7.22
C LYS A 498 -40.77 -15.67 7.14
N LYS A 499 -40.72 -14.71 8.07
CA LYS A 499 -41.59 -13.53 8.05
C LYS A 499 -41.31 -12.65 6.83
N PHE A 500 -40.03 -12.39 6.53
CA PHE A 500 -39.62 -11.60 5.37
C PHE A 500 -40.10 -12.22 4.05
N ILE A 501 -39.98 -13.53 3.88
CA ILE A 501 -40.51 -14.23 2.69
C ILE A 501 -42.03 -14.07 2.60
N ALA A 502 -42.74 -14.28 3.70
CA ALA A 502 -44.20 -14.19 3.71
C ALA A 502 -44.71 -12.76 3.42
N GLU A 503 -44.06 -11.74 3.96
CA GLU A 503 -44.42 -10.33 3.75
C GLU A 503 -44.14 -9.85 2.33
N ASN A 504 -43.09 -10.36 1.69
CA ASN A 504 -42.72 -10.01 0.32
C ASN A 504 -43.32 -10.94 -0.75
N GLY A 505 -44.12 -11.93 -0.35
CA GLY A 505 -44.75 -12.88 -1.27
C GLY A 505 -43.74 -13.76 -2.05
N LEU A 506 -42.54 -13.97 -1.50
CA LEU A 506 -41.49 -14.74 -2.13
C LEU A 506 -41.74 -16.25 -1.97
N THR A 507 -41.19 -17.06 -2.88
CA THR A 507 -41.24 -18.52 -2.76
C THR A 507 -40.22 -19.00 -1.73
N ASP A 508 -40.64 -19.87 -0.82
CA ASP A 508 -39.74 -20.47 0.17
C ASP A 508 -38.81 -21.51 -0.48
N GLU A 509 -37.61 -21.06 -0.83
CA GLU A 509 -36.54 -21.90 -1.40
C GLU A 509 -35.79 -22.73 -0.35
N THR A 510 -36.24 -22.73 0.91
CA THR A 510 -35.57 -23.49 1.98
C THR A 510 -35.48 -24.96 1.62
N TYR A 511 -34.24 -25.46 1.63
CA TYR A 511 -33.93 -26.85 1.40
C TYR A 511 -34.65 -27.74 2.43
N GLY A 512 -35.19 -28.86 1.94
CA GLY A 512 -35.71 -29.94 2.77
C GLY A 512 -35.17 -31.25 2.26
N GLU A 513 -34.95 -32.22 3.15
CA GLU A 513 -34.29 -33.51 2.84
C GLU A 513 -34.97 -34.31 1.71
N ASN A 514 -36.25 -34.03 1.46
CA ASN A 514 -37.05 -34.66 0.40
C ASN A 514 -36.99 -33.95 -0.97
N LYS A 515 -36.22 -32.86 -1.10
CA LYS A 515 -36.10 -32.08 -2.33
C LYS A 515 -34.79 -32.39 -3.04
N THR A 516 -34.84 -32.57 -4.37
CA THR A 516 -33.64 -32.64 -5.21
C THR A 516 -32.92 -31.30 -5.20
N ALA A 517 -31.61 -31.32 -4.94
CA ALA A 517 -30.76 -30.13 -4.94
C ALA A 517 -29.50 -30.35 -5.78
N LEU A 518 -29.10 -29.31 -6.50
CA LEU A 518 -27.85 -29.25 -7.24
C LEU A 518 -26.81 -28.53 -6.39
N PHE A 519 -25.63 -29.13 -6.20
CA PHE A 519 -24.53 -28.48 -5.50
C PHE A 519 -23.38 -28.20 -6.45
N ARG A 520 -22.88 -26.96 -6.43
CA ARG A 520 -21.57 -26.61 -6.97
C ARG A 520 -20.52 -26.86 -5.89
N VAL A 521 -19.58 -27.74 -6.18
CA VAL A 521 -18.43 -27.98 -5.31
C VAL A 521 -17.28 -27.11 -5.83
N GLN A 522 -16.75 -26.24 -4.97
CA GLN A 522 -15.62 -25.36 -5.30
C GLN A 522 -14.59 -25.37 -4.18
N GLY A 523 -13.31 -25.28 -4.55
CA GLY A 523 -12.20 -25.27 -3.62
C GLY A 523 -10.84 -25.23 -4.31
N THR A 524 -9.85 -24.66 -3.63
CA THR A 524 -8.47 -24.55 -4.14
C THR A 524 -7.52 -25.60 -3.56
N SER A 525 -7.94 -26.30 -2.50
CA SER A 525 -7.20 -27.40 -1.86
C SER A 525 -8.16 -28.33 -1.08
N PRO A 526 -7.72 -29.54 -0.66
CA PRO A 526 -8.52 -30.45 0.16
C PRO A 526 -9.00 -29.86 1.50
N HIS A 527 -8.37 -28.78 1.98
CA HIS A 527 -8.70 -28.09 3.22
C HIS A 527 -9.62 -26.87 3.01
N ASN A 528 -9.95 -26.55 1.76
CA ASN A 528 -10.76 -25.40 1.38
C ASN A 528 -11.86 -25.83 0.40
N MET A 529 -12.65 -26.84 0.78
CA MET A 529 -13.73 -27.37 -0.05
C MET A 529 -15.08 -26.91 0.50
N GLN A 530 -15.91 -26.35 -0.37
CA GLN A 530 -17.28 -25.98 -0.05
C GLN A 530 -18.27 -26.47 -1.11
N ALA A 531 -19.49 -26.78 -0.66
CA ALA A 531 -20.61 -27.15 -1.51
C ALA A 531 -21.74 -26.11 -1.36
N ILE A 532 -22.10 -25.45 -2.44
CA ILE A 532 -23.13 -24.41 -2.47
C ILE A 532 -24.31 -24.90 -3.30
N GLN A 533 -25.51 -24.84 -2.74
CA GLN A 533 -26.73 -25.20 -3.46
C GLN A 533 -27.06 -24.15 -4.56
N LEU A 534 -27.30 -24.61 -5.78
CA LEU A 534 -27.67 -23.79 -6.93
C LEU A 534 -29.06 -24.16 -7.47
N ASP A 535 -29.61 -23.29 -8.31
CA ASP A 535 -30.81 -23.60 -9.09
C ASP A 535 -30.50 -24.66 -10.17
N PRO A 536 -31.43 -25.57 -10.46
CA PRO A 536 -31.23 -26.68 -11.40
C PRO A 536 -30.97 -26.30 -12.88
N VAL A 537 -30.67 -25.04 -13.21
CA VAL A 537 -30.78 -24.51 -14.59
C VAL A 537 -29.46 -23.96 -15.16
N SER A 538 -28.33 -24.01 -14.45
CA SER A 538 -27.07 -23.43 -14.95
C SER A 538 -25.98 -24.46 -15.23
N LEU A 539 -25.91 -24.92 -16.49
CA LEU A 539 -24.80 -25.71 -17.03
C LEU A 539 -23.62 -24.77 -17.39
N ASN A 540 -22.63 -24.66 -16.51
CA ASN A 540 -21.29 -24.18 -16.85
C ASN A 540 -20.24 -25.25 -16.46
N LYS A 541 -19.05 -25.24 -17.06
CA LYS A 541 -18.05 -26.33 -16.97
C LYS A 541 -17.38 -26.48 -15.57
N LEU A 542 -18.13 -26.86 -14.53
CA LEU A 542 -17.62 -27.23 -13.20
C LEU A 542 -18.21 -28.58 -12.73
N MET A 543 -17.58 -29.22 -11.74
CA MET A 543 -18.08 -30.48 -11.15
C MET A 543 -19.33 -30.21 -10.29
N TYR A 544 -20.44 -30.89 -10.62
CA TYR A 544 -21.70 -30.80 -9.89
C TYR A 544 -22.05 -32.15 -9.26
N LEU A 545 -22.62 -32.11 -8.05
CA LEU A 545 -23.23 -33.28 -7.41
C LEU A 545 -24.75 -33.12 -7.45
N MET A 546 -25.46 -34.12 -7.99
CA MET A 546 -26.91 -34.25 -7.85
C MET A 546 -27.23 -35.19 -6.69
N GLY A 547 -27.89 -34.68 -5.66
CA GLY A 547 -28.41 -35.49 -4.56
C GLY A 547 -29.85 -35.93 -4.86
N THR A 548 -30.09 -37.23 -5.01
CA THR A 548 -31.43 -37.83 -5.03
C THR A 548 -31.79 -38.39 -3.65
N PRO A 549 -33.07 -38.42 -3.24
CA PRO A 549 -33.49 -39.11 -2.02
C PRO A 549 -33.13 -40.60 -2.10
N LEU A 550 -32.41 -41.10 -1.10
CA LEU A 550 -32.13 -42.53 -0.92
C LEU A 550 -33.42 -43.25 -0.50
N THR A 551 -34.17 -43.74 -1.49
CA THR A 551 -35.15 -44.80 -1.26
C THR A 551 -34.54 -46.15 -1.63
N HIS A 552 -34.17 -46.89 -0.57
CA HIS A 552 -33.84 -48.32 -0.49
C HIS A 552 -32.55 -48.84 -1.18
N LEU A 553 -31.69 -49.35 -0.30
CA LEU A 553 -30.48 -50.20 -0.44
C LEU A 553 -29.17 -49.51 -0.82
#